data_AF-E4NMR8-F1
#
_entry.id   AF-E4NMR8-F1
#
_cell.length_a   1.000
_cell.length_b   1.000
_cell.length_c   1.000
_cell.angle_alpha   90.00
_cell.angle_beta   90.00
_cell.angle_gamma   90.00
#
_symmetry.space_group_name_H-M   'P 1'
#
loop_
_entity.id
_entity.type
_entity.pdbx_description
1 polymer ?
#
loop_
_entity_poly.entity_id
_entity_poly.type
_entity_poly.pdbx_seq_one_letter_code
_entity_poly.pdbx_strand_id
1 'polypeptide(L)'
;MPTEYGPLSIWGVVIAVGITTFAIRASFIYLFGRIDTVPPRLKHALRYVPPAVFAALVVPALVVSEGSAHFAPISVSLSDLSVAVGNERLLAGIVAAIVAWLAEDVFATIAAGMVTLWVLRFVV
;
A
#
# COMPACT_ATOMS: atom_id res chain seq x y z
N MET A 1 -14.17 -0.15 24.61
CA MET A 1 -15.19 -1.18 24.89
C MET A 1 -14.75 -2.46 24.19
N PRO A 2 -14.36 -3.52 24.89
CA PRO A 2 -14.13 -4.81 24.26
C PRO A 2 -15.49 -5.33 23.83
N THR A 3 -15.67 -5.55 22.53
CA THR A 3 -16.93 -6.02 21.99
C THR A 3 -17.28 -7.39 22.59
N GLU A 4 -18.40 -7.52 23.30
CA GLU A 4 -18.89 -8.76 23.92
C GLU A 4 -19.41 -9.78 22.89
N TYR A 5 -18.58 -10.13 21.91
CA TYR A 5 -18.93 -11.15 20.93
C TYR A 5 -18.54 -12.53 21.46
N GLY A 6 -19.52 -13.42 21.56
CA GLY A 6 -19.28 -14.80 21.98
C GLY A 6 -18.37 -15.55 20.99
N PRO A 7 -17.54 -16.52 21.42
CA PRO A 7 -16.58 -17.23 20.57
C PRO A 7 -17.20 -17.82 19.29
N LEU A 8 -18.43 -18.34 19.41
CA LEU A 8 -19.21 -18.88 18.29
C LEU A 8 -19.48 -17.86 17.19
N SER A 9 -19.76 -16.60 17.55
CA SER A 9 -20.00 -15.53 16.58
C SER A 9 -18.73 -15.14 15.83
N ILE A 10 -17.59 -15.09 16.53
CA ILE A 10 -16.28 -14.81 15.95
C ILE A 10 -15.91 -15.92 14.96
N TRP A 11 -16.02 -17.19 15.37
CA TRP A 11 -15.76 -18.33 14.49
C TRP A 11 -16.71 -18.38 13.30
N GLY A 12 -17.98 -18.04 13.50
CA GLY A 12 -18.97 -17.92 12.43
C GLY A 12 -18.55 -16.88 11.38
N VAL A 13 -18.11 -15.70 11.81
CA VAL A 13 -17.61 -14.63 10.92
C VAL A 13 -16.32 -15.07 10.21
N VAL A 14 -15.38 -15.70 10.91
CA VAL A 14 -14.12 -16.19 10.31
C VAL A 14 -14.41 -17.20 9.20
N ILE A 15 -15.29 -18.18 9.46
CA ILE A 15 -15.68 -19.17 8.47
C ILE A 15 -16.43 -18.50 7.31
N ALA A 16 -17.37 -17.60 7.59
CA ALA A 16 -18.13 -16.90 6.55
C ALA A 16 -17.20 -16.09 5.63
N VAL A 17 -16.31 -15.27 6.20
CA VAL A 17 -15.33 -14.48 5.43
C VAL A 17 -14.38 -15.39 4.65
N GLY A 18 -13.93 -16.49 5.26
CA GLY A 18 -13.09 -17.49 4.61
C GLY A 18 -13.77 -18.11 3.39
N ILE A 19 -15.02 -18.56 3.53
CA ILE A 19 -15.82 -19.14 2.46
C ILE A 19 -16.08 -18.10 1.37
N THR A 20 -16.49 -16.87 1.73
CA THR A 20 -16.74 -15.81 0.75
C THR A 20 -15.49 -15.47 -0.05
N THR A 21 -14.34 -15.32 0.61
CA THR A 21 -13.07 -15.00 -0.06
C THR A 21 -12.64 -16.13 -0.99
N PHE A 22 -12.77 -17.38 -0.52
CA PHE A 22 -12.47 -18.56 -1.31
C PHE A 22 -13.41 -18.69 -2.51
N ALA A 23 -14.71 -18.47 -2.32
CA ALA A 23 -15.71 -18.53 -3.38
C ALA A 23 -15.45 -17.48 -4.47
N ILE A 24 -15.10 -16.25 -4.09
CA ILE A 24 -14.70 -15.21 -5.05
C ILE A 24 -13.49 -15.69 -5.86
N ARG A 25 -12.43 -16.16 -5.18
CA ARG A 25 -11.20 -16.64 -5.85
C ARG A 25 -11.46 -17.85 -6.75
N ALA A 26 -12.27 -18.79 -6.29
CA ALA A 26 -12.66 -19.99 -7.02
C ALA A 26 -13.56 -19.67 -8.22
N SER A 27 -14.44 -18.66 -8.09
CA SER A 27 -15.28 -18.18 -9.20
C SER A 27 -14.41 -17.66 -10.35
N PHE A 28 -13.33 -16.92 -10.06
CA PHE A 28 -12.39 -16.50 -11.11
C PHE A 28 -11.69 -17.70 -11.76
N ILE A 29 -11.21 -18.67 -10.98
CA ILE A 29 -10.52 -19.86 -11.52
C ILE A 29 -11.47 -20.72 -12.38
N TYR A 30 -12.69 -20.96 -11.92
CA TYR A 30 -13.70 -21.71 -12.66
C TYR A 30 -14.16 -20.99 -13.93
N LEU A 31 -14.31 -19.66 -13.86
CA LEU A 31 -14.62 -18.83 -15.02
C LEU A 31 -13.48 -18.84 -16.06
N PHE A 32 -12.22 -18.83 -15.62
CA PHE A 32 -11.04 -19.00 -16.48
C PHE A 32 -10.95 -20.40 -17.10
N GLY A 33 -11.48 -21.43 -16.45
CA GLY A 33 -11.54 -22.80 -16.98
C GLY A 33 -12.72 -23.08 -17.92
N ARG A 34 -13.74 -22.21 -17.97
CA ARG A 34 -14.92 -22.36 -18.85
C ARG A 34 -14.83 -21.49 -20.11
N ILE A 35 -14.00 -20.45 -20.11
CA ILE A 35 -13.82 -19.51 -21.22
C ILE A 35 -12.42 -19.73 -21.80
N ASP A 36 -12.29 -20.67 -22.74
CA ASP A 36 -11.04 -21.01 -23.46
C ASP A 36 -10.42 -19.81 -24.24
N THR A 37 -11.04 -18.64 -24.22
CA THR A 37 -10.58 -17.43 -24.89
C THR A 37 -10.63 -16.21 -23.97
N VAL A 38 -9.75 -16.16 -22.97
CA VAL A 38 -9.52 -14.92 -22.21
C VAL A 38 -9.04 -13.84 -23.19
N PRO A 39 -9.76 -12.71 -23.36
CA PRO A 39 -9.35 -11.66 -24.28
C PRO A 39 -7.94 -11.17 -23.92
N PRO A 40 -7.01 -11.03 -24.89
CA PRO A 40 -5.64 -10.62 -24.61
C PRO A 40 -5.55 -9.32 -23.80
N ARG A 41 -6.53 -8.41 -23.97
CA ARG A 41 -6.66 -7.17 -23.18
C ARG A 41 -6.83 -7.40 -21.68
N LEU A 42 -7.59 -8.41 -21.26
CA LEU A 42 -7.84 -8.69 -19.86
C LEU A 42 -6.62 -9.33 -19.19
N LYS A 43 -5.90 -10.21 -19.90
CA LYS A 43 -4.62 -10.79 -19.43
C LYS A 43 -3.55 -9.73 -19.21
N HIS A 44 -3.49 -8.72 -20.09
CA HIS A 44 -2.58 -7.59 -19.91
C HIS A 44 -2.98 -6.73 -18.71
N ALA A 45 -4.26 -6.42 -18.53
CA ALA A 45 -4.75 -5.67 -17.37
C ALA A 45 -4.46 -6.39 -16.04
N LEU A 46 -4.65 -7.72 -15.99
CA LEU A 46 -4.38 -8.53 -14.80
C LEU A 46 -2.90 -8.53 -14.38
N ARG A 47 -1.97 -8.39 -15.33
CA ARG A 47 -0.53 -8.26 -15.03
C ARG A 47 -0.21 -6.96 -14.27
N TYR A 48 -1.01 -5.92 -14.42
CA TYR A 48 -0.84 -4.64 -13.71
C TYR A 48 -1.57 -4.57 -12.37
N VAL A 49 -2.38 -5.57 -12.02
CA VAL A 49 -3.10 -5.61 -10.74
C VAL A 49 -2.13 -5.59 -9.55
N PRO A 50 -1.11 -6.47 -9.46
CA PRO A 50 -0.18 -6.43 -8.34
C PRO A 50 0.52 -5.06 -8.14
N PRO A 51 1.18 -4.47 -9.15
CA PRO A 51 1.84 -3.17 -8.96
C PRO A 51 0.85 -2.03 -8.69
N ALA A 52 -0.36 -2.06 -9.26
CA ALA A 52 -1.38 -1.06 -8.98
C ALA A 52 -1.87 -1.11 -7.51
N VAL A 53 -2.06 -2.32 -6.97
CA VAL A 53 -2.44 -2.51 -5.56
C VAL A 53 -1.33 -2.02 -4.63
N PHE A 54 -0.06 -2.33 -4.93
CA PHE A 54 1.06 -1.79 -4.14
C PHE A 54 1.11 -0.26 -4.17
N ALA A 55 0.93 0.35 -5.35
CA ALA A 55 0.85 1.80 -5.47
C ALA A 55 -0.33 2.38 -4.65
N ALA A 56 -1.51 1.74 -4.72
CA ALA A 56 -2.68 2.15 -3.95
C ALA A 56 -2.52 2.00 -2.44
N LEU A 57 -1.64 1.12 -1.96
CA LEU A 57 -1.32 0.96 -0.53
C LEU A 57 -0.25 1.95 -0.07
N VAL A 58 0.79 2.15 -0.89
CA VAL A 58 1.95 3.00 -0.53
C VAL A 58 1.60 4.48 -0.62
N VAL A 59 0.89 4.91 -1.67
CA VAL A 59 0.59 6.35 -1.88
C VAL A 59 -0.17 6.96 -0.69
N PRO A 60 -1.27 6.38 -0.18
CA PRO A 60 -1.95 6.93 1.00
C PRO A 60 -1.06 6.94 2.24
N ALA A 61 -0.21 5.92 2.42
CA ALA A 61 0.72 5.86 3.55
C ALA A 61 1.78 6.97 3.52
N LEU A 62 2.07 7.53 2.34
CA LEU A 62 2.98 8.67 2.17
C LEU A 62 2.25 10.02 2.24
N VAL A 63 1.01 10.11 1.74
CA VAL A 63 0.26 11.37 1.61
C VAL A 63 -0.56 11.70 2.86
N VAL A 64 -1.03 10.69 3.60
CA VAL A 64 -1.84 10.88 4.80
C VAL A 64 -0.93 10.83 6.03
N SER A 65 -0.78 11.98 6.70
CA SER A 65 0.00 12.06 7.92
C SER A 65 -0.84 11.71 9.15
N GLU A 66 -0.24 10.97 10.10
CA GLU A 66 -0.89 10.51 11.33
C GLU A 66 -1.35 11.72 12.17
N GLY A 67 -2.65 11.98 12.21
CA GLY A 67 -3.26 12.94 13.12
C GLY A 67 -4.22 13.96 12.49
N SER A 68 -4.20 14.13 11.18
CA SER A 68 -5.13 15.03 10.49
C SER A 68 -5.75 14.30 9.30
N ALA A 69 -7.06 14.05 9.35
CA ALA A 69 -7.85 13.64 8.18
C ALA A 69 -7.99 14.79 7.15
N HIS A 70 -6.99 15.67 7.07
CA HIS A 70 -6.82 16.64 6.02
C HIS A 70 -5.87 16.02 5.00
N PHE A 71 -6.31 15.94 3.75
CA PHE A 71 -5.40 15.78 2.62
C PHE A 71 -4.33 16.87 2.76
N ALA A 72 -3.11 16.49 3.14
CA ALA A 72 -1.99 17.41 3.10
C ALA A 72 -1.89 17.89 1.65
N PRO A 73 -2.08 19.19 1.37
CA PRO A 73 -1.94 19.70 0.02
C PRO A 73 -0.54 19.34 -0.48
N ILE A 74 -0.40 19.14 -1.79
CA ILE A 74 0.89 19.07 -2.47
C ILE A 74 1.51 20.47 -2.38
N SER A 75 2.07 20.83 -1.23
CA SER A 75 2.82 22.06 -1.03
C SER A 75 4.30 21.71 -0.99
N VAL A 76 4.93 21.71 -2.17
CA VAL A 76 6.38 21.76 -2.29
C VAL A 76 6.78 23.20 -2.00
N SER A 77 6.93 23.54 -0.72
CA SER A 77 7.51 24.84 -0.32
C SER A 77 9.03 24.72 -0.39
N LEU A 78 9.63 25.29 -1.44
CA LEU A 78 11.07 25.36 -1.63
C LEU A 78 11.75 26.33 -0.64
N SER A 79 10.99 27.02 0.23
CA SER A 79 11.48 28.02 1.17
C SER A 79 11.53 27.56 2.63
N ASP A 80 10.86 26.47 3.00
CA ASP A 80 10.71 26.08 4.41
C ASP A 80 11.38 24.73 4.67
N LEU A 81 12.70 24.78 4.83
CA LEU A 81 13.49 23.76 5.52
C LEU A 81 13.20 23.84 7.04
N SER A 82 11.93 23.81 7.43
CA SER A 82 11.53 23.62 8.82
C SER A 82 10.66 22.36 8.87
N VAL A 83 11.22 21.36 9.55
CA VAL A 83 10.71 20.00 9.64
C VAL A 83 9.47 20.02 10.52
N ALA A 84 8.31 20.15 9.87
CA ALA A 84 7.04 19.83 10.50
C ALA A 84 6.79 18.33 10.31
N VAL A 85 6.55 17.66 11.44
CA VAL A 85 6.38 16.22 11.74
C VAL A 85 5.45 15.43 10.81
N GLY A 86 4.89 16.04 9.75
CA GLY A 86 4.15 15.35 8.70
C GLY A 86 4.87 15.16 7.36
N ASN A 87 5.95 15.89 7.09
CA ASN A 87 6.61 15.96 5.77
C ASN A 87 7.78 14.97 5.60
N GLU A 88 8.26 14.39 6.71
CA GLU A 88 9.43 13.50 6.75
C GLU A 88 9.20 12.19 5.99
N ARG A 89 7.99 11.60 6.11
CA ARG A 89 7.61 10.38 5.38
C ARG A 89 7.55 10.61 3.87
N LEU A 90 7.10 11.78 3.43
CA LEU A 90 7.03 12.13 2.01
C LEU A 90 8.43 12.29 1.41
N LEU A 91 9.32 13.00 2.09
CA LEU A 91 10.73 13.14 1.70
C LEU A 91 11.44 11.78 1.65
N ALA A 92 11.25 10.94 2.68
CA ALA A 92 11.79 9.59 2.70
C ALA A 92 11.22 8.73 1.54
N GLY A 93 9.94 8.88 1.23
CA GLY A 93 9.28 8.22 0.09
C GLY A 93 9.84 8.66 -1.27
N ILE A 94 10.13 9.95 -1.45
CA ILE A 94 10.75 10.47 -2.69
C ILE A 94 12.16 9.92 -2.85
N VAL A 95 12.97 9.94 -1.79
CA VAL A 95 14.33 9.36 -1.83
C VAL A 95 14.26 7.86 -2.13
N ALA A 96 13.35 7.13 -1.50
CA ALA A 96 13.12 5.73 -1.80
C ALA A 96 12.71 5.52 -3.27
N ALA A 97 11.83 6.35 -3.83
CA ALA A 97 11.42 6.24 -5.23
C ALA A 97 12.59 6.51 -6.20
N ILE A 98 13.45 7.50 -5.91
CA ILE A 98 14.65 7.79 -6.70
C ILE A 98 15.63 6.60 -6.64
N VAL A 99 15.85 6.05 -5.45
CA VAL A 99 16.74 4.88 -5.26
C VAL A 99 16.17 3.65 -5.93
N ALA A 100 14.85 3.42 -5.87
CA ALA A 100 14.19 2.34 -6.59
C ALA A 100 14.43 2.43 -8.10
N TRP A 101 14.43 3.65 -8.63
CA TRP A 101 14.63 3.89 -10.06
C TRP A 101 16.10 3.73 -10.49
N LEU A 102 17.04 3.99 -9.59
CA LEU A 102 18.47 3.93 -9.90
C LEU A 102 19.12 2.57 -9.57
N ALA A 103 18.71 1.93 -8.47
CA ALA A 103 19.34 0.72 -7.96
C ALA A 103 18.75 -0.56 -8.55
N GLU A 104 17.51 -0.51 -9.08
CA GLU A 104 16.73 -1.69 -9.50
C GLU A 104 16.69 -2.82 -8.45
N ASP A 105 16.98 -2.50 -7.18
CA ASP A 105 17.09 -3.43 -6.05
C ASP A 105 16.14 -3.03 -4.91
N VAL A 106 15.28 -3.97 -4.54
CA VAL A 106 14.27 -3.80 -3.49
C VAL A 106 14.92 -3.57 -2.13
N PHE A 107 16.03 -4.25 -1.84
CA PHE A 107 16.72 -4.11 -0.55
C PHE A 107 17.37 -2.74 -0.42
N ALA A 108 18.02 -2.25 -1.48
CA ALA A 108 18.60 -0.91 -1.51
C ALA A 108 17.52 0.17 -1.33
N THR A 109 16.37 -0.02 -1.95
CA THR A 109 15.21 0.88 -1.82
C THR A 109 14.70 0.97 -0.38
N ILE A 110 14.49 -0.18 0.26
CA ILE A 110 14.02 -0.25 1.65
C ILE A 110 15.06 0.37 2.59
N ALA A 111 16.33 0.01 2.42
CA ALA A 111 17.43 0.53 3.25
C ALA A 111 17.54 2.05 3.13
N ALA A 112 17.52 2.59 1.91
CA ALA A 112 17.59 4.03 1.68
C ALA A 112 16.40 4.76 2.31
N GLY A 113 15.16 4.29 2.07
CA GLY A 113 13.97 4.91 2.65
C GLY A 113 13.97 4.88 4.18
N MET A 114 14.35 3.75 4.77
CA MET A 114 14.47 3.59 6.23
C MET A 114 15.55 4.49 6.82
N VAL A 115 16.73 4.55 6.20
CA VAL A 115 17.85 5.41 6.63
C VAL A 115 17.46 6.87 6.54
N THR A 116 16.85 7.31 5.43
CA THR A 116 16.38 8.70 5.27
C THR A 116 15.34 9.04 6.32
N LEU A 117 14.34 8.17 6.57
CA LEU A 117 13.34 8.40 7.61
C LEU A 117 14.00 8.49 8.99
N TRP A 118 14.92 7.59 9.30
CA TRP A 118 15.66 7.61 10.57
C TRP A 118 16.45 8.89 10.78
N VAL A 119 17.20 9.32 9.75
CA VAL A 119 17.95 10.57 9.80
C VAL A 119 17.02 11.74 10.03
N LEU A 120 15.92 11.83 9.27
CA LEU A 120 14.95 12.92 9.41
C LEU A 120 14.27 12.94 10.78
N ARG A 121 13.98 11.77 11.38
CA ARG A 121 13.26 11.65 12.66
C ARG A 121 14.13 11.78 13.91
N PHE A 122 15.41 11.39 13.83
CA PHE A 122 16.32 11.40 15.00
C PHE A 122 17.32 12.56 15.00
N VAL A 123 17.64 13.13 13.84
CA VAL A 123 18.62 14.23 13.75
C VAL A 123 17.96 15.60 13.77
N VAL A 124 16.67 15.69 13.41
CA VAL A 124 15.85 16.91 13.46
C VAL A 124 14.78 16.79 14.53
#